data_AF-A0A662V5I6-F1
#
_entry.id   AF-A0A662V5I6-F1
#
_cell.length_a   1.000
_cell.length_b   1.000
_cell.length_c   1.000
_cell.angle_alpha   90.00
_cell.angle_beta   90.00
_cell.angle_gamma   90.00
#
_symmetry.space_group_name_H-M   'P 1'
#
loop_
_entity.id
_entity.type
_entity.pdbx_description
1 polymer ?
#
loop_
_entity_poly.entity_id
_entity_poly.type
_entity_poly.pdbx_seq_one_letter_code
_entity_poly.pdbx_strand_id
1 'polypeptide(L)'
;MPYKGFYAKVSSERFALMGDVHLVLGYISSEEYTTETADGQGRTIKEAAQRLARLPCADSNIMNFSEIIEMARYIYEKQVFKIFEAIMQIRSWLASQGINLDEFTVITAGIGEYLAAEASRRSGFKKIISINQLVGSRVASVLPAYASALMILDKVISHGKTSST
;
A
#
# COMPACT_ATOMS: atom_id res chain seq x y z
N MET A 1 15.51 -0.52 -13.66
CA MET A 1 14.25 -1.23 -13.92
C MET A 1 14.51 -2.36 -14.91
N PRO A 2 13.96 -3.57 -14.73
CA PRO A 2 14.21 -4.68 -15.64
C PRO A 2 13.64 -4.40 -17.03
N TYR A 3 14.42 -4.66 -18.06
CA TYR A 3 14.03 -4.52 -19.46
C TYR A 3 14.86 -5.48 -20.33
N LYS A 4 14.21 -6.44 -21.00
CA LYS A 4 14.84 -7.44 -21.90
C LYS A 4 16.09 -8.12 -21.32
N GLY A 5 16.05 -8.48 -20.04
CA GLY A 5 17.17 -9.14 -19.33
C GLY A 5 18.24 -8.21 -18.76
N PHE A 6 18.13 -6.90 -18.97
CA PHE A 6 19.05 -5.89 -18.44
C PHE A 6 18.36 -4.95 -17.45
N TYR A 7 19.14 -4.11 -16.79
CA TYR A 7 18.61 -2.98 -16.01
C TYR A 7 18.72 -1.68 -16.80
N ALA A 8 17.58 -1.13 -17.17
CA ALA A 8 17.48 0.21 -17.72
C ALA A 8 17.46 1.27 -16.61
N LYS A 9 18.04 2.43 -16.90
CA LYS A 9 17.82 3.66 -16.12
C LYS A 9 16.38 4.14 -16.32
N VAL A 10 15.89 4.95 -15.39
CA VAL A 10 14.55 5.55 -15.45
C VAL A 10 14.68 7.06 -15.61
N SER A 11 13.72 7.66 -16.31
CA SER A 11 13.57 9.11 -16.41
C SER A 11 13.29 9.73 -15.03
N SER A 12 13.71 10.98 -14.84
CA SER A 12 13.33 11.81 -13.68
C SER A 12 11.97 12.49 -13.86
N GLU A 13 11.42 12.48 -15.08
CA GLU A 13 10.12 13.07 -15.38
C GLU A 13 8.97 12.29 -14.75
N ARG A 14 7.91 13.02 -14.36
CA ARG A 14 6.71 12.43 -13.78
C ARG A 14 5.82 11.83 -14.88
N PHE A 15 6.19 10.65 -15.38
CA PHE A 15 5.43 9.95 -16.43
C PHE A 15 4.36 8.99 -15.90
N ALA A 16 4.54 8.41 -14.72
CA ALA A 16 3.62 7.44 -14.12
C ALA A 16 3.58 7.59 -12.60
N LEU A 17 2.50 7.10 -11.98
CA LEU A 17 2.31 7.06 -10.53
C LEU A 17 2.10 5.61 -10.05
N MET A 18 2.13 5.39 -8.74
CA MET A 18 1.86 4.05 -8.18
C MET A 18 0.45 3.53 -8.48
N GLY A 19 -0.51 4.42 -8.71
CA GLY A 19 -1.84 4.01 -9.19
C GLY A 19 -1.76 3.26 -10.52
N ASP A 20 -0.87 3.65 -11.43
CA ASP A 20 -0.66 2.94 -12.70
C ASP A 20 -0.15 1.52 -12.47
N VAL A 21 0.83 1.36 -11.57
CA VAL A 21 1.39 0.05 -11.20
C VAL A 21 0.31 -0.85 -10.61
N HIS A 22 -0.46 -0.35 -9.65
CA HIS A 22 -1.51 -1.14 -8.99
C HIS A 22 -2.65 -1.48 -9.95
N LEU A 23 -3.00 -0.58 -10.85
CA LEU A 23 -4.04 -0.80 -11.85
C LEU A 23 -3.63 -1.87 -12.88
N VAL A 24 -2.43 -1.78 -13.46
CA VAL A 24 -1.99 -2.80 -14.46
C VAL A 24 -1.75 -4.18 -13.84
N LEU A 25 -1.40 -4.23 -12.55
CA LEU A 25 -1.27 -5.49 -11.81
C LEU A 25 -2.60 -6.01 -11.25
N GLY A 26 -3.69 -5.24 -11.37
CA GLY A 26 -5.02 -5.64 -10.91
C GLY A 26 -5.23 -5.56 -9.39
N TYR A 27 -4.40 -4.80 -8.66
CA TYR A 27 -4.58 -4.55 -7.23
C TYR A 27 -5.64 -3.50 -6.93
N ILE A 28 -5.94 -2.63 -7.90
CA ILE A 28 -7.03 -1.65 -7.82
C ILE A 28 -7.80 -1.62 -9.14
N SER A 29 -9.08 -1.27 -9.04
CA SER A 29 -9.93 -0.93 -10.18
C SER A 29 -9.67 0.49 -10.71
N SER A 30 -10.22 0.81 -11.88
CA SER A 30 -10.16 2.16 -12.45
C SER A 30 -10.88 3.18 -11.55
N GLU A 31 -11.94 2.76 -10.88
CA GLU A 31 -12.77 3.56 -9.98
C GLU A 31 -12.04 3.88 -8.67
N GLU A 32 -11.21 2.95 -8.18
CA GLU A 32 -10.37 3.14 -7.00
C GLU A 32 -9.15 4.03 -7.25
N TYR A 33 -8.75 4.22 -8.52
CA TYR A 33 -7.70 5.16 -8.89
C TYR A 33 -8.24 6.62 -8.89
N THR A 34 -8.53 7.17 -7.73
CA THR A 34 -9.24 8.45 -7.58
C THR A 34 -8.40 9.71 -7.82
N THR A 35 -7.06 9.63 -7.79
CA THR A 35 -6.19 10.81 -7.99
C THR A 35 -6.03 11.15 -9.47
N GLU A 36 -5.53 12.35 -9.78
CA GLU A 36 -5.09 12.69 -11.13
C GLU A 36 -3.98 11.74 -11.62
N THR A 37 -3.97 11.47 -12.92
CA THR A 37 -2.92 10.73 -13.61
C THR A 37 -1.77 11.66 -13.98
N ALA A 38 -0.59 11.10 -14.21
CA ALA A 38 0.62 11.89 -14.47
C ALA A 38 0.52 12.78 -15.73
N ASP A 39 -0.22 12.31 -16.73
CA ASP A 39 -0.44 12.96 -18.02
C ASP A 39 -1.85 13.55 -18.19
N GLY A 40 -2.68 13.50 -17.15
CA GLY A 40 -4.07 13.95 -17.19
C GLY A 40 -5.02 13.07 -18.01
N GLN A 41 -4.55 11.94 -18.55
CA GLN A 41 -5.37 11.01 -19.33
C GLN A 41 -6.20 10.08 -18.43
N GLY A 42 -6.97 9.19 -19.05
CA GLY A 42 -7.81 8.23 -18.35
C GLY A 42 -7.04 7.20 -17.51
N ARG A 43 -7.84 6.36 -16.85
CA ARG A 43 -7.41 5.33 -15.88
C ARG A 43 -7.72 3.93 -16.38
N THR A 44 -7.70 3.73 -17.69
CA THR A 44 -7.75 2.37 -18.24
C THR A 44 -6.40 1.67 -18.08
N ILE A 45 -6.41 0.34 -18.05
CA ILE A 45 -5.18 -0.48 -18.01
C ILE A 45 -4.25 -0.11 -19.18
N LYS A 46 -4.82 0.19 -20.36
CA LYS A 46 -4.05 0.59 -21.55
C LYS A 46 -3.33 1.92 -21.35
N GLU A 47 -4.03 2.94 -20.85
CA GLU A 47 -3.43 4.27 -20.60
C GLU A 47 -2.38 4.21 -19.48
N ALA A 48 -2.62 3.45 -18.41
CA ALA A 48 -1.63 3.21 -17.36
C ALA A 48 -0.38 2.51 -17.90
N ALA A 49 -0.54 1.51 -18.77
CA ALA A 49 0.58 0.85 -19.42
C ALA A 49 1.39 1.80 -20.30
N GLN A 50 0.72 2.70 -21.04
CA GLN A 50 1.39 3.73 -21.84
C GLN A 50 2.22 4.69 -20.98
N ARG A 51 1.69 5.12 -19.83
CA ARG A 51 2.43 5.92 -18.84
C ARG A 51 3.67 5.17 -18.31
N LEU A 52 3.51 3.89 -17.94
CA LEU A 52 4.62 3.07 -17.44
C LEU A 52 5.70 2.83 -18.51
N ALA A 53 5.32 2.65 -19.77
CA ALA A 53 6.26 2.46 -20.88
C ALA A 53 7.19 3.66 -21.11
N ARG A 54 6.82 4.85 -20.62
CA ARG A 54 7.65 6.07 -20.73
C ARG A 54 8.74 6.16 -19.66
N LEU A 55 8.66 5.36 -18.58
CA LEU A 55 9.66 5.37 -17.51
C LEU A 55 11.10 5.10 -17.97
N PRO A 56 11.39 4.11 -18.86
CA PRO A 56 12.71 3.91 -19.44
C PRO A 56 12.91 4.72 -20.75
N CYS A 57 12.15 5.82 -20.94
CA CYS A 57 12.12 6.61 -22.17
C CYS A 57 11.72 5.80 -23.43
N ALA A 58 10.81 4.84 -23.28
CA ALA A 58 10.24 4.06 -24.37
C ALA A 58 8.76 4.44 -24.62
N ASP A 59 8.08 3.65 -25.46
CA ASP A 59 6.65 3.78 -25.75
C ASP A 59 6.01 2.40 -26.01
N SER A 60 4.72 2.38 -26.33
CA SER A 60 3.97 1.15 -26.64
C SER A 60 4.31 0.50 -28.00
N ASN A 61 5.12 1.15 -28.84
CA ASN A 61 5.64 0.56 -30.08
C ASN A 61 6.95 -0.20 -29.81
N ILE A 62 7.72 0.24 -28.81
CA ILE A 62 9.00 -0.35 -28.42
C ILE A 62 8.82 -1.47 -27.40
N MET A 63 7.85 -1.32 -26.48
CA MET A 63 7.58 -2.26 -25.39
C MET A 63 6.20 -2.91 -25.54
N ASN A 64 6.16 -4.23 -25.44
CA ASN A 64 4.89 -4.95 -25.36
C ASN A 64 4.32 -4.94 -23.93
N PHE A 65 3.03 -5.28 -23.81
CA PHE A 65 2.32 -5.25 -22.53
C PHE A 65 2.94 -6.16 -21.47
N SER A 66 3.41 -7.36 -21.85
CA SER A 66 4.05 -8.28 -20.91
C SER A 66 5.34 -7.71 -20.32
N GLU A 67 6.14 -7.00 -21.12
CA GLU A 67 7.33 -6.30 -20.62
C GLU A 67 6.97 -5.21 -19.61
N ILE A 68 5.89 -4.46 -19.86
CA ILE A 68 5.38 -3.43 -18.95
C ILE A 68 4.91 -4.06 -17.64
N ILE A 69 4.27 -5.23 -17.68
CA ILE A 69 3.87 -5.98 -16.48
C ILE A 69 5.09 -6.40 -15.65
N GLU A 70 6.18 -6.90 -16.26
CA GLU A 70 7.39 -7.23 -15.51
C GLU A 70 8.04 -5.99 -14.86
N MET A 71 8.00 -4.85 -15.55
CA MET A 71 8.43 -3.58 -14.95
C MET A 71 7.55 -3.19 -13.77
N ALA A 72 6.23 -3.27 -13.92
CA ALA A 72 5.27 -2.96 -12.86
C ALA A 72 5.48 -3.86 -11.64
N ARG A 73 5.67 -5.18 -11.84
CA ARG A 73 6.00 -6.12 -10.75
C ARG A 73 7.27 -5.72 -10.02
N TYR A 74 8.32 -5.35 -10.74
CA TYR A 74 9.56 -4.88 -10.11
C TYR A 74 9.34 -3.61 -9.29
N ILE A 75 8.57 -2.64 -9.80
CA ILE A 75 8.27 -1.39 -9.08
C ILE A 75 7.44 -1.68 -7.83
N TYR A 76 6.42 -2.54 -7.94
CA TYR A 76 5.63 -3.03 -6.81
C TYR A 76 6.51 -3.67 -5.73
N GLU A 77 7.44 -4.55 -6.12
CA GLU A 77 8.38 -5.19 -5.20
C GLU A 77 9.29 -4.17 -4.50
N LYS A 78 9.71 -3.11 -5.19
CA LYS A 78 10.43 -1.99 -4.57
C LYS A 78 9.56 -1.21 -3.57
N GLN A 79 8.25 -1.05 -3.83
CA GLN A 79 7.33 -0.44 -2.88
C GLN A 79 7.18 -1.29 -1.61
N VAL A 80 6.95 -2.60 -1.77
CA VAL A 80 6.84 -3.54 -0.64
C VAL A 80 8.14 -3.54 0.17
N PHE A 81 9.30 -3.56 -0.49
CA PHE A 81 10.59 -3.56 0.18
C PHE A 81 10.82 -2.31 1.04
N LYS A 82 10.43 -1.12 0.57
CA LYS A 82 10.51 0.11 1.38
C LYS A 82 9.68 0.02 2.66
N ILE A 83 8.48 -0.55 2.58
CA ILE A 83 7.61 -0.75 3.76
C ILE A 83 8.25 -1.79 4.70
N PHE A 84 8.80 -2.86 4.13
CA PHE A 84 9.54 -3.87 4.89
C PHE A 84 10.72 -3.24 5.66
N GLU A 85 11.52 -2.39 5.04
CA GLU A 85 12.65 -1.72 5.72
C GLU A 85 12.19 -0.87 6.91
N ALA A 86 11.08 -0.14 6.76
CA ALA A 86 10.48 0.61 7.86
C ALA A 86 9.97 -0.31 8.99
N ILE A 87 9.33 -1.42 8.63
CA ILE A 87 8.87 -2.42 9.61
C ILE A 87 10.05 -3.06 10.35
N MET A 88 11.18 -3.30 9.68
CA MET A 88 12.36 -3.88 10.32
C MET A 88 12.94 -2.97 11.40
N GLN A 89 12.87 -1.65 11.24
CA GLN A 89 13.26 -0.71 12.30
C GLN A 89 12.36 -0.86 13.53
N ILE A 90 11.04 -0.97 13.32
CA ILE A 90 10.07 -1.19 14.40
C ILE A 90 10.33 -2.54 15.09
N ARG A 91 10.58 -3.61 14.33
CA ARG A 91 10.88 -4.94 14.88
C ARG A 91 12.13 -4.94 15.73
N SER A 92 13.19 -4.29 15.26
CA SER A 92 14.43 -4.15 16.04
C SER A 92 14.18 -3.42 17.36
N TRP A 93 13.36 -2.36 17.34
CA TRP A 93 12.96 -1.66 18.55
C TRP A 93 12.11 -2.53 19.47
N LEU A 94 11.06 -3.20 18.97
CA LEU A 94 10.22 -4.10 19.77
C LEU A 94 11.07 -5.20 20.44
N ALA A 95 12.02 -5.79 19.70
CA ALA A 95 12.95 -6.78 20.25
C ALA A 95 13.83 -6.20 21.37
N SER A 96 14.30 -4.95 21.25
CA SER A 96 15.08 -4.30 22.31
C SER A 96 14.27 -4.02 23.58
N GLN A 97 12.94 -3.94 23.46
CA GLN A 97 12.02 -3.84 24.59
C GLN A 97 11.64 -5.21 25.19
N GLY A 98 12.21 -6.32 24.69
CA GLY A 98 11.88 -7.67 25.15
C GLY A 98 10.49 -8.17 24.72
N ILE A 99 9.87 -7.53 23.72
CA ILE A 99 8.56 -7.91 23.22
C ILE A 99 8.68 -9.17 22.35
N ASN A 100 7.86 -10.17 22.65
CA ASN A 100 7.79 -11.39 21.84
C ASN A 100 7.12 -11.12 20.48
N LEU A 101 7.92 -11.10 19.42
CA LEU A 101 7.46 -10.82 18.05
C LEU A 101 6.53 -11.90 17.48
N ASP A 102 6.56 -13.13 18.02
CA ASP A 102 5.66 -14.20 17.61
C ASP A 102 4.24 -14.00 18.15
N GLU A 103 4.10 -13.27 19.26
CA GLU A 103 2.82 -12.95 19.88
C GLU A 103 2.30 -11.58 19.47
N PHE A 104 3.20 -10.69 19.01
CA PHE A 104 2.86 -9.35 18.56
C PHE A 104 1.92 -9.38 17.35
N THR A 105 0.84 -8.61 17.44
CA THR A 105 -0.18 -8.52 16.38
C THR A 105 -0.01 -7.24 15.60
N VAL A 106 0.18 -7.36 14.29
CA VAL A 106 0.17 -6.23 13.36
C VAL A 106 -1.26 -5.99 12.89
N ILE A 107 -1.74 -4.75 13.03
CA ILE A 107 -3.02 -4.33 12.46
C ILE A 107 -2.76 -3.51 11.20
N THR A 108 -3.33 -3.92 10.08
CA THR A 108 -3.23 -3.19 8.80
C THR A 108 -4.52 -2.43 8.51
N ALA A 109 -4.39 -1.27 7.88
CA ALA A 109 -5.51 -0.39 7.57
C ALA A 109 -5.25 0.45 6.31
N GLY A 110 -6.33 1.00 5.75
CA GLY A 110 -6.30 1.90 4.61
C GLY A 110 -6.21 1.18 3.25
N ILE A 111 -6.29 1.97 2.17
CA ILE A 111 -6.35 1.48 0.79
C ILE A 111 -5.15 0.62 0.37
N GLY A 112 -4.00 0.80 1.03
CA GLY A 112 -2.76 0.07 0.77
C GLY A 112 -2.49 -1.06 1.77
N GLU A 113 -3.50 -1.52 2.53
CA GLU A 113 -3.29 -2.48 3.62
C GLU A 113 -2.63 -3.79 3.18
N TYR A 114 -2.87 -4.23 1.95
CA TYR A 114 -2.25 -5.43 1.39
C TYR A 114 -0.72 -5.31 1.28
N LEU A 115 -0.19 -4.12 1.01
CA LEU A 115 1.25 -3.85 1.00
C LEU A 115 1.85 -3.99 2.40
N ALA A 116 1.17 -3.42 3.40
CA ALA A 116 1.59 -3.50 4.80
C ALA A 116 1.52 -4.94 5.30
N ALA A 117 0.48 -5.69 4.93
CA ALA A 117 0.33 -7.09 5.28
C ALA A 117 1.44 -7.94 4.66
N GLU A 118 1.75 -7.73 3.38
CA GLU A 118 2.81 -8.45 2.68
C GLU A 118 4.19 -8.15 3.26
N ALA A 119 4.51 -6.87 3.46
CA ALA A 119 5.78 -6.47 4.09
C ALA A 119 5.90 -7.02 5.52
N SER A 120 4.80 -7.04 6.28
CA SER A 120 4.75 -7.61 7.63
C SER A 120 5.00 -9.12 7.63
N ARG A 121 4.39 -9.87 6.70
CA ARG A 121 4.66 -11.31 6.52
C ARG A 121 6.14 -11.56 6.22
N ARG A 122 6.70 -10.84 5.26
CA ARG A 122 8.11 -10.95 4.87
C ARG A 122 9.07 -10.59 6.01
N SER A 123 8.66 -9.68 6.90
CA SER A 123 9.43 -9.33 8.10
C SER A 123 9.40 -10.41 9.20
N GLY A 124 8.52 -11.40 9.08
CA GLY A 124 8.39 -12.51 10.03
C GLY A 124 7.38 -12.29 11.16
N PHE A 125 6.41 -11.38 11.00
CA PHE A 125 5.26 -11.34 11.90
C PHE A 125 4.30 -12.50 11.61
N LYS A 126 3.87 -13.20 12.67
CA LYS A 126 2.96 -14.36 12.57
C LYS A 126 1.49 -13.97 12.63
N LYS A 127 1.16 -12.87 13.32
CA LYS A 127 -0.21 -12.39 13.52
C LYS A 127 -0.40 -11.06 12.81
N ILE A 128 -1.16 -11.08 11.72
CA ILE A 128 -1.47 -9.89 10.91
C ILE A 128 -2.98 -9.87 10.70
N ILE A 129 -3.63 -8.82 11.15
CA ILE A 129 -5.09 -8.66 11.09
C ILE A 129 -5.41 -7.41 10.30
N SER A 130 -6.28 -7.55 9.30
CA SER A 130 -6.83 -6.42 8.58
C SER A 130 -7.95 -5.79 9.40
N ILE A 131 -7.90 -4.47 9.60
CA ILE A 131 -9.00 -3.74 10.23
C ILE A 131 -10.28 -3.86 9.40
N ASN A 132 -10.16 -3.96 8.08
CA ASN A 132 -11.26 -4.08 7.14
C ASN A 132 -12.06 -5.37 7.40
N GLN A 133 -11.38 -6.46 7.75
CA GLN A 133 -12.02 -7.71 8.16
C GLN A 133 -12.76 -7.61 9.50
N LEU A 134 -12.36 -6.68 10.38
CA LEU A 134 -12.96 -6.51 11.70
C LEU A 134 -14.17 -5.57 11.70
N VAL A 135 -14.10 -4.45 10.97
CA VAL A 135 -15.13 -3.39 11.02
C VAL A 135 -15.85 -3.16 9.68
N GLY A 136 -15.44 -3.87 8.62
CA GLY A 136 -15.95 -3.69 7.27
C GLY A 136 -15.37 -2.47 6.55
N SER A 137 -15.44 -2.50 5.22
CA SER A 137 -14.76 -1.53 4.34
C SER A 137 -15.22 -0.10 4.53
N ARG A 138 -16.53 0.12 4.73
CA ARG A 138 -17.11 1.45 4.94
C ARG A 138 -16.56 2.15 6.19
N VAL A 139 -16.32 1.39 7.26
CA VAL A 139 -15.77 1.93 8.49
C VAL A 139 -14.25 2.06 8.37
N ALA A 140 -13.59 1.05 7.80
CA ALA A 140 -12.15 1.05 7.60
C ALA A 140 -11.66 2.23 6.73
N SER A 141 -12.44 2.64 5.71
CA SER A 141 -12.10 3.80 4.87
C SER A 141 -12.09 5.13 5.61
N VAL A 142 -12.75 5.22 6.78
CA VAL A 142 -12.81 6.41 7.64
C VAL A 142 -12.27 6.12 9.04
N LEU A 143 -11.35 5.15 9.15
CA LEU A 143 -10.86 4.63 10.43
C LEU A 143 -10.45 5.72 11.43
N PRO A 144 -9.72 6.80 11.07
CA PRO A 144 -9.35 7.84 12.04
C PRO A 144 -10.56 8.52 12.69
N ALA A 145 -11.59 8.83 11.90
CA ALA A 145 -12.82 9.46 12.40
C ALA A 145 -13.60 8.48 13.29
N TYR A 146 -13.73 7.23 12.86
CA TYR A 146 -14.41 6.18 13.62
C TYR A 146 -13.70 5.90 14.97
N ALA A 147 -12.38 5.74 14.95
CA ALA A 147 -11.58 5.53 16.16
C ALA A 147 -11.71 6.72 17.13
N SER A 148 -11.68 7.94 16.62
CA SER A 148 -11.86 9.15 17.44
C SER A 148 -13.24 9.19 18.11
N ALA A 149 -14.31 8.81 17.39
CA ALA A 149 -15.65 8.72 17.94
C ALA A 149 -15.73 7.68 19.07
N LEU A 150 -15.11 6.50 18.88
CA LEU A 150 -15.05 5.47 19.93
C LEU A 150 -14.27 5.93 21.16
N MET A 151 -13.16 6.65 20.99
CA MET A 151 -12.39 7.20 22.11
C MET A 151 -13.20 8.23 22.91
N ILE A 152 -14.00 9.08 22.25
CA ILE A 152 -14.89 10.03 22.94
C ILE A 152 -16.00 9.28 23.68
N LEU A 153 -16.62 8.29 23.04
CA LEU A 153 -17.68 7.49 23.65
C LEU A 153 -17.20 6.77 24.91
N ASP A 154 -16.02 6.14 24.87
CA ASP A 154 -15.42 5.48 26.02
C ASP A 154 -15.18 6.46 27.19
N LYS A 155 -14.69 7.66 26.88
CA LYS A 155 -14.50 8.71 27.88
C LYS A 155 -15.83 9.13 28.50
N VAL A 156 -16.89 9.33 27.71
CA VAL A 156 -18.22 9.73 28.21
C VAL A 156 -18.81 8.64 29.12
N ILE A 157 -18.76 7.37 28.71
CA ILE A 157 -19.27 6.25 29.51
C ILE A 157 -18.50 6.12 30.83
N SER A 158 -17.18 6.28 30.80
CA SER A 158 -16.33 6.19 31.98
C SER A 158 -16.59 7.33 33.00
N HIS A 159 -16.89 8.54 32.53
CA HIS A 159 -17.28 9.67 33.40
C HIS A 159 -18.72 9.53 33.94
N GLY A 160 -19.65 8.99 33.15
CA GLY A 160 -21.03 8.73 33.61
C GLY A 160 -21.11 7.71 34.74
N LYS A 161 -20.25 6.70 34.74
CA LYS A 161 -20.17 5.70 35.84
C LYS A 161 -19.59 6.24 37.14
N THR A 162 -18.71 7.24 37.08
CA THR A 162 -18.07 7.84 38.27
C THR A 162 -18.90 8.94 38.94
N SER A 163 -19.89 9.50 38.24
CA SER A 163 -20.79 10.53 38.78
C SER A 163 -22.07 9.97 39.42
N SER A 164 -22.20 8.64 39.53
CA SER A 164 -23.39 7.94 40.04
C SER A 164 -23.19 7.31 41.43
N THR A 165 -22.15 7.73 42.17
CA THR A 165 -21.86 7.36 43.58
C THR A 165 -21.71 8.63 44.40
#